data_AF-A0AAU3TM17-F1
#
_entry.id   AF-A0AAU3TM17-F1
#
_cell.length_a   1.000
_cell.length_b   1.000
_cell.length_c   1.000
_cell.angle_alpha   90.00
_cell.angle_beta   90.00
_cell.angle_gamma   90.00
#
_symmetry.space_group_name_H-M   'P 1'
#
loop_
_entity.id
_entity.type
_entity.pdbx_description
1 polymer ?
#
loop_
_entity_poly.entity_id
_entity_poly.type
_entity_poly.pdbx_seq_one_letter_code
_entity_poly.pdbx_strand_id
1 'polypeptide(L)'
;MTDSPQKTIDFTPMYASHDAFRRDLERLATAVAEGRAGSPQVRAGWENFKRQLHIHHTTEDGGLWPRVRERAAGRPRDLALLDDMEAEHSRIDPLLAAVDTALADRAPELPDLVRALTATLDDHLKHEEDSALPLMQDVLTAADWAAFTGRIRRTQGLRGASVFVPWIIDGAPPADRARFLGALPPPARILNRLLWEGRYRRRGLWGGA
;
A
#
# COMPACT_ATOMS: atom_id res chain seq x y z
N MET A 1 35.72 -17.45 5.84
CA MET A 1 34.61 -16.47 5.73
C MET A 1 33.32 -17.25 5.83
N THR A 2 32.69 -17.24 7.00
CA THR A 2 31.38 -17.88 7.21
C THR A 2 30.33 -16.94 6.65
N ASP A 3 29.83 -17.27 5.47
CA ASP A 3 28.66 -16.62 4.89
C ASP A 3 27.48 -16.89 5.84
N SER A 4 27.06 -15.85 6.56
CA SER A 4 25.85 -15.96 7.39
C SER A 4 24.68 -16.07 6.43
N PRO A 5 23.74 -17.01 6.59
CA PRO A 5 22.60 -17.10 5.69
C PRO A 5 21.91 -15.75 5.66
N GLN A 6 21.97 -15.08 4.51
CA GLN A 6 21.37 -13.79 4.29
C GLN A 6 19.88 -13.95 4.59
N LYS A 7 19.41 -13.35 5.70
CA LYS A 7 17.99 -13.41 6.06
C LYS A 7 17.21 -12.82 4.89
N THR A 8 16.39 -13.66 4.25
CA THR A 8 15.39 -13.27 3.27
C THR A 8 14.60 -12.08 3.81
N ILE A 9 14.40 -11.07 2.95
CA ILE A 9 13.65 -9.89 3.33
C ILE A 9 12.18 -10.30 3.46
N ASP A 10 11.57 -9.96 4.58
CA ASP A 10 10.15 -10.23 4.78
C ASP A 10 9.32 -9.10 4.14
N PHE A 11 8.81 -9.36 2.94
CA PHE A 11 7.90 -8.47 2.21
C PHE A 11 6.44 -8.61 2.62
N THR A 12 6.10 -9.35 3.69
CA THR A 12 4.72 -9.43 4.20
C THR A 12 4.03 -8.06 4.30
N PRO A 13 4.66 -6.99 4.81
CA PRO A 13 4.03 -5.67 4.85
C PRO A 13 3.73 -5.05 3.48
N MET A 14 4.54 -5.35 2.45
CA MET A 14 4.30 -4.87 1.08
C MET A 14 3.06 -5.55 0.50
N TYR A 15 3.08 -6.88 0.41
CA TYR A 15 1.93 -7.67 -0.06
C TYR A 15 0.63 -7.33 0.69
N ALA A 16 0.69 -7.21 2.02
CA ALA A 16 -0.49 -6.87 2.81
C ALA A 16 -1.00 -5.43 2.55
N SER A 17 -0.13 -4.51 2.12
CA SER A 17 -0.53 -3.16 1.68
C SER A 17 -1.20 -3.23 0.30
N HIS A 18 -0.66 -4.03 -0.61
CA HIS A 18 -1.22 -4.22 -1.95
C HIS A 18 -2.61 -4.85 -1.89
N ASP A 19 -2.78 -5.89 -1.06
CA ASP A 19 -4.08 -6.51 -0.80
C ASP A 19 -5.08 -5.51 -0.20
N ALA A 20 -4.63 -4.63 0.69
CA ALA A 20 -5.47 -3.60 1.27
C ALA A 20 -5.90 -2.54 0.24
N PHE A 21 -5.06 -2.20 -0.74
CA PHE A 21 -5.42 -1.33 -1.86
C PHE A 21 -6.46 -2.00 -2.78
N ARG A 22 -6.24 -3.26 -3.16
CA ARG A 22 -7.19 -4.04 -3.98
C ARG A 22 -8.56 -4.13 -3.30
N ARG A 23 -8.59 -4.47 -2.00
CA ARG A 23 -9.81 -4.50 -1.18
C ARG A 23 -10.53 -3.16 -1.15
N ASP A 24 -9.82 -2.05 -0.96
CA ASP A 24 -10.44 -0.73 -0.88
C ASP A 24 -11.00 -0.26 -2.24
N LEU A 25 -10.36 -0.60 -3.35
CA LEU A 25 -10.89 -0.35 -4.70
C LEU A 25 -12.14 -1.19 -5.00
N GLU A 26 -12.16 -2.46 -4.58
CA GLU A 26 -13.37 -3.30 -4.67
C GLU A 26 -14.52 -2.67 -3.89
N ARG A 27 -14.26 -2.24 -2.64
CA ARG A 27 -15.27 -1.57 -1.80
C ARG A 27 -15.76 -0.26 -2.41
N LEU A 28 -14.89 0.52 -3.06
CA LEU A 28 -15.27 1.72 -3.80
C LEU A 28 -16.17 1.35 -4.98
N ALA A 29 -15.80 0.36 -5.79
CA ALA A 29 -16.59 -0.09 -6.93
C ALA A 29 -17.98 -0.59 -6.51
N THR A 30 -18.07 -1.39 -5.44
CA THR A 30 -19.36 -1.83 -4.87
C THR A 30 -20.21 -0.64 -4.43
N ALA A 31 -19.62 0.30 -3.70
CA ALA A 31 -20.35 1.49 -3.24
C ALA A 31 -20.84 2.37 -4.40
N VAL A 32 -20.08 2.47 -5.49
CA VAL A 32 -20.49 3.16 -6.71
C VAL A 32 -21.67 2.44 -7.37
N ALA A 33 -21.59 1.12 -7.53
CA ALA A 33 -22.66 0.31 -8.13
C ALA A 33 -23.97 0.38 -7.34
N GLU A 34 -23.89 0.48 -6.01
CA GLU A 34 -25.04 0.59 -5.11
C GLU A 34 -25.55 2.04 -4.92
N GLY A 35 -24.98 3.02 -5.64
CA GLY A 35 -25.37 4.43 -5.52
C GLY A 35 -24.99 5.07 -4.18
N ARG A 36 -24.07 4.48 -3.42
CA ARG A 36 -23.59 4.94 -2.11
C ARG A 36 -22.33 5.80 -2.17
N ALA A 37 -21.81 6.09 -3.37
CA ALA A 37 -20.59 6.86 -3.60
C ALA A 37 -20.54 8.21 -2.83
N GLY A 38 -21.69 8.86 -2.68
CA GLY A 38 -21.81 10.13 -1.95
C GLY A 38 -21.83 10.03 -0.43
N SER A 39 -21.84 8.82 0.14
CA SER A 39 -21.93 8.64 1.60
C SER A 39 -20.66 9.14 2.33
N PRO A 40 -20.80 9.69 3.55
CA PRO A 40 -19.63 10.11 4.35
C PRO A 40 -18.61 8.99 4.58
N GLN A 41 -19.08 7.75 4.71
CA GLN A 41 -18.28 6.55 4.93
C GLN A 41 -17.42 6.19 3.72
N VAL A 42 -17.98 6.28 2.51
CA VAL A 42 -17.25 6.03 1.26
C VAL A 42 -16.23 7.14 1.01
N ARG A 43 -16.61 8.40 1.23
CA ARG A 43 -15.67 9.53 1.17
C ARG A 43 -14.51 9.38 2.15
N ALA A 44 -14.79 8.99 3.39
CA ALA A 44 -13.74 8.75 4.38
C ALA A 44 -12.84 7.55 4.03
N GLY A 45 -13.40 6.52 3.39
CA GLY A 45 -12.65 5.38 2.85
C GLY A 45 -11.71 5.84 1.73
N TRP A 46 -12.23 6.61 0.78
CA TRP A 46 -11.47 7.18 -0.33
C TRP A 46 -10.32 8.07 0.12
N GLU A 47 -10.56 8.95 1.11
CA GLU A 47 -9.50 9.76 1.70
C GLU A 47 -8.42 8.92 2.40
N ASN A 48 -8.81 7.81 3.03
CA ASN A 48 -7.85 6.88 3.62
C ASN A 48 -7.02 6.20 2.53
N PHE A 49 -7.67 5.68 1.48
CA PHE A 49 -7.02 5.04 0.33
C PHE A 49 -5.98 5.97 -0.30
N LYS A 50 -6.38 7.18 -0.72
CA LYS A 50 -5.47 8.17 -1.31
C LYS A 50 -4.29 8.47 -0.40
N ARG A 51 -4.54 8.62 0.91
CA ARG A 51 -3.47 8.90 1.88
C ARG A 51 -2.47 7.75 1.97
N GLN A 52 -2.93 6.51 2.02
CA GLN A 52 -2.03 5.34 2.11
C GLN A 52 -1.25 5.15 0.80
N LEU A 53 -1.91 5.29 -0.34
CA LEU A 53 -1.28 5.14 -1.65
C LEU A 53 -0.21 6.20 -1.88
N HIS A 54 -0.50 7.45 -1.52
CA HIS A 54 0.49 8.52 -1.56
C HIS A 54 1.70 8.23 -0.67
N ILE A 55 1.49 7.71 0.54
CA ILE A 55 2.60 7.34 1.44
C ILE A 55 3.44 6.20 0.84
N HIS A 56 2.80 5.20 0.26
CA HIS A 56 3.44 4.06 -0.40
C HIS A 56 4.34 4.53 -1.56
N HIS A 57 3.76 5.13 -2.60
CA HIS A 57 4.53 5.57 -3.78
C HIS A 57 5.63 6.57 -3.42
N THR A 58 5.36 7.57 -2.58
CA THR A 58 6.41 8.55 -2.22
C THR A 58 7.54 7.96 -1.38
N THR A 59 7.26 6.90 -0.63
CA THR A 59 8.28 6.18 0.13
C THR A 59 9.12 5.31 -0.80
N GLU A 60 8.51 4.70 -1.80
CA GLU A 60 9.20 4.00 -2.87
C GLU A 60 10.10 4.95 -3.67
N ASP A 61 9.51 5.97 -4.29
CA ASP A 61 10.21 6.91 -5.18
C ASP A 61 11.31 7.69 -4.45
N GLY A 62 11.00 8.19 -3.25
CA GLY A 62 11.91 9.03 -2.48
C GLY A 62 12.92 8.26 -1.64
N GLY A 63 12.78 6.94 -1.51
CA GLY A 63 13.53 6.17 -0.51
C GLY A 63 13.97 4.78 -0.95
N LEU A 64 13.06 3.99 -1.53
CA LEU A 64 13.33 2.61 -1.91
C LEU A 64 14.04 2.51 -3.25
N TRP A 65 13.43 3.02 -4.32
CA TRP A 65 13.98 2.95 -5.68
C TRP A 65 15.38 3.53 -5.80
N PRO A 66 15.71 4.69 -5.20
CA PRO A 66 17.09 5.19 -5.22
C PRO A 66 18.10 4.20 -4.63
N ARG A 67 17.73 3.53 -3.53
CA ARG A 67 18.61 2.54 -2.88
C ARG A 67 18.74 1.26 -3.72
N VAL A 68 17.68 0.82 -4.38
CA VAL A 68 17.74 -0.32 -5.32
C VAL A 68 18.61 0.04 -6.52
N ARG A 69 18.45 1.23 -7.10
CA ARG A 69 19.30 1.74 -8.21
C ARG A 69 20.78 1.73 -7.85
N GLU A 70 21.14 2.21 -6.66
CA GLU A 70 22.53 2.18 -6.17
C GLU A 70 23.09 0.74 -6.13
N ARG A 71 22.28 -0.24 -5.72
CA ARG A 71 22.71 -1.64 -5.60
C ARG A 71 22.65 -2.41 -6.91
N ALA A 72 21.80 -1.98 -7.83
CA ALA A 72 21.70 -2.50 -9.19
C ALA A 72 22.65 -1.79 -10.17
N ALA A 73 23.62 -1.00 -9.70
CA ALA A 73 24.58 -0.30 -10.55
C ALA A 73 25.28 -1.28 -11.50
N GLY A 74 25.26 -0.97 -12.81
CA GLY A 74 25.79 -1.85 -13.85
C GLY A 74 24.83 -2.93 -14.36
N ARG A 75 23.56 -2.96 -13.90
CA ARG A 75 22.52 -3.89 -14.35
C ARG A 75 21.43 -3.12 -15.14
N PRO A 76 21.66 -2.81 -16.43
CA PRO A 76 20.81 -1.89 -17.20
C PRO A 76 19.34 -2.32 -17.32
N ARG A 77 19.07 -3.64 -17.33
CA ARG A 77 17.69 -4.15 -17.35
C ARG A 77 16.94 -3.86 -16.05
N ASP A 78 17.62 -3.97 -14.92
CA ASP A 78 17.02 -3.71 -13.61
C ASP A 78 16.83 -2.21 -13.36
N LEU A 79 17.72 -1.38 -13.91
CA LEU A 79 17.53 0.06 -13.89
C LEU A 79 16.32 0.48 -14.75
N ALA A 80 16.14 -0.14 -15.93
CA ALA A 80 14.96 0.08 -16.76
C ALA A 80 13.66 -0.37 -16.07
N LEU A 81 13.67 -1.49 -15.34
CA LEU A 81 12.54 -1.90 -14.51
C LEU A 81 12.16 -0.83 -13.48
N LEU A 82 13.14 -0.18 -12.84
CA LEU A 82 12.87 0.91 -11.90
C LEU A 82 12.36 2.18 -12.59
N ASP A 83 12.79 2.45 -13.83
CA ASP A 83 12.20 3.52 -14.64
C ASP A 83 10.72 3.23 -14.95
N ASP A 84 10.38 1.97 -15.21
CA ASP A 84 8.99 1.54 -15.43
C ASP A 84 8.13 1.72 -14.17
N MET A 85 8.64 1.37 -12.98
CA MET A 85 7.93 1.59 -11.69
C MET A 85 7.58 3.07 -11.47
N GLU A 86 8.55 3.97 -11.64
CA GLU A 86 8.32 5.42 -11.48
C GLU A 86 7.35 5.97 -12.55
N ALA A 87 7.44 5.46 -13.77
CA ALA A 87 6.53 5.82 -14.85
C ALA A 87 5.09 5.32 -14.59
N GLU A 88 4.93 4.14 -13.98
CA GLU A 88 3.63 3.60 -13.57
C GLU A 88 2.94 4.46 -12.52
N HIS A 89 3.67 4.90 -11.48
CA HIS A 89 3.14 5.83 -10.48
C HIS A 89 2.58 7.10 -11.14
N SER A 90 3.33 7.67 -12.09
CA SER A 90 2.94 8.87 -12.83
C SER A 90 1.67 8.68 -13.69
N ARG A 91 1.34 7.45 -14.09
CA ARG A 91 0.09 7.13 -14.82
C ARG A 91 -1.11 6.97 -13.89
N ILE A 92 -0.90 6.61 -12.63
CA ILE A 92 -1.97 6.42 -11.64
C ILE A 92 -2.50 7.77 -11.13
N ASP A 93 -1.63 8.76 -10.94
CA ASP A 93 -1.99 10.06 -10.37
C ASP A 93 -3.15 10.78 -11.10
N PRO A 94 -3.18 10.87 -12.44
CA PRO A 94 -4.32 11.46 -13.15
C PRO A 94 -5.64 10.70 -12.92
N LEU A 95 -5.60 9.38 -12.79
CA LEU A 95 -6.79 8.56 -12.52
C LEU A 95 -7.34 8.81 -11.12
N LEU A 96 -6.45 8.98 -10.12
CA LEU A 96 -6.85 9.37 -8.76
C LEU A 96 -7.57 10.72 -8.78
N ALA A 97 -7.03 11.72 -9.48
CA ALA A 97 -7.64 13.04 -9.59
C ALA A 97 -8.99 13.01 -10.31
N ALA A 98 -9.11 12.20 -11.36
CA ALA A 98 -10.36 12.02 -12.10
C ALA A 98 -11.44 11.36 -11.23
N VAL A 99 -11.11 10.29 -10.50
CA VAL A 99 -12.04 9.64 -9.54
C VAL A 99 -12.45 10.60 -8.44
N ASP A 100 -11.51 11.40 -7.91
CA ASP A 100 -11.79 12.39 -6.88
C ASP A 100 -12.81 13.45 -7.34
N THR A 101 -12.60 13.97 -8.55
CA THR A 101 -13.49 14.95 -9.18
C THR A 101 -14.87 14.33 -9.43
N ALA A 102 -14.92 13.13 -10.02
CA ALA A 102 -16.16 12.43 -10.31
C ALA A 102 -16.96 12.07 -9.04
N LEU A 103 -16.28 11.75 -7.93
CA LEU A 103 -16.93 11.54 -6.62
C LEU A 103 -17.52 12.83 -6.04
N ALA A 104 -16.85 13.96 -6.23
CA ALA A 104 -17.34 15.27 -5.77
C ALA A 104 -18.57 15.70 -6.57
N ASP A 105 -18.50 15.58 -7.89
CA ASP A 105 -19.51 16.05 -8.85
C ASP A 105 -20.64 15.05 -9.09
N ARG A 106 -20.50 13.82 -8.58
CA ARG A 106 -21.41 12.68 -8.86
C ARG A 106 -21.52 12.42 -10.36
N ALA A 107 -20.38 12.46 -11.03
CA ALA A 107 -20.31 12.38 -12.48
C ALA A 107 -20.72 10.97 -12.99
N PRO A 108 -21.46 10.87 -14.11
CA PRO A 108 -21.92 9.59 -14.64
C PRO A 108 -20.79 8.65 -15.06
N GLU A 109 -19.61 9.17 -15.37
CA GLU A 109 -18.39 8.43 -15.73
C GLU A 109 -17.66 7.80 -14.53
N LEU A 110 -18.08 8.08 -13.29
CA LEU A 110 -17.44 7.55 -12.09
C LEU A 110 -17.21 6.03 -12.11
N PRO A 111 -18.17 5.18 -12.53
CA PRO A 111 -17.94 3.73 -12.60
C PRO A 111 -16.80 3.35 -13.55
N ASP A 112 -16.64 4.07 -14.66
CA ASP A 112 -15.64 3.78 -15.68
C ASP A 112 -14.25 4.21 -15.21
N LEU A 113 -14.17 5.38 -14.56
CA LEU A 113 -12.95 5.87 -13.92
C LEU A 113 -12.47 4.95 -12.80
N VAL A 114 -13.37 4.44 -11.95
CA VAL A 114 -13.01 3.48 -10.90
C VAL A 114 -12.50 2.17 -11.51
N ARG A 115 -13.11 1.68 -12.60
CA ARG A 115 -12.59 0.49 -13.31
C ARG A 115 -11.21 0.73 -13.91
N ALA A 116 -10.99 1.88 -14.53
CA ALA A 116 -9.69 2.24 -15.09
C ALA A 116 -8.61 2.33 -14.00
N LEU A 117 -8.88 3.03 -12.91
CA LEU A 117 -7.97 3.10 -11.75
C LEU A 117 -7.69 1.71 -11.18
N THR A 118 -8.71 0.86 -11.06
CA THR A 118 -8.56 -0.50 -10.51
C THR A 118 -7.64 -1.34 -11.38
N ALA A 119 -7.85 -1.35 -12.70
CA ALA A 119 -7.01 -2.10 -13.62
C ALA A 119 -5.56 -1.58 -13.60
N THR A 120 -5.37 -0.25 -13.70
CA THR A 120 -4.02 0.34 -13.74
C THR A 120 -3.26 0.12 -12.44
N LEU A 121 -3.91 0.26 -11.28
CA LEU A 121 -3.23 0.00 -10.01
C LEU A 121 -2.94 -1.50 -9.84
N ASP A 122 -3.86 -2.40 -10.19
CA ASP A 122 -3.62 -3.84 -10.07
C ASP A 122 -2.47 -4.32 -10.96
N ASP A 123 -2.39 -3.82 -12.20
CA ASP A 123 -1.28 -4.09 -13.12
C ASP A 123 0.07 -3.64 -12.53
N HIS A 124 0.10 -2.43 -11.95
CA HIS A 124 1.28 -1.90 -11.28
C HIS A 124 1.69 -2.74 -10.07
N LEU A 125 0.76 -3.01 -9.14
CA LEU A 125 1.04 -3.81 -7.94
C LEU A 125 1.52 -5.21 -8.31
N LYS A 126 0.93 -5.82 -9.35
CA LYS A 126 1.37 -7.11 -9.88
C LYS A 126 2.77 -7.04 -10.46
N HIS A 127 3.09 -6.00 -11.22
CA HIS A 127 4.43 -5.81 -11.78
C HIS A 127 5.48 -5.63 -10.68
N GLU A 128 5.16 -4.87 -9.63
CA GLU A 128 6.03 -4.72 -8.47
C GLU A 128 6.24 -6.06 -7.75
N GLU A 129 5.16 -6.80 -7.49
CA GLU A 129 5.19 -8.12 -6.82
C GLU A 129 5.99 -9.17 -7.60
N ASP A 130 5.79 -9.24 -8.92
CA ASP A 130 6.38 -10.26 -9.79
C ASP A 130 7.82 -9.94 -10.21
N SER A 131 8.21 -8.66 -10.22
CA SER A 131 9.51 -8.21 -10.77
C SER A 131 10.34 -7.38 -9.78
N ALA A 132 9.78 -6.32 -9.21
CA ALA A 132 10.54 -5.38 -8.38
C ALA A 132 10.89 -5.97 -7.00
N LEU A 133 9.96 -6.67 -6.33
CA LEU A 133 10.23 -7.33 -5.06
C LEU A 133 11.29 -8.45 -5.19
N PRO A 134 11.27 -9.32 -6.23
CA PRO A 134 12.38 -10.24 -6.49
C PRO A 134 13.72 -9.54 -6.75
N LEU A 135 13.74 -8.46 -7.53
CA LEU A 135 14.96 -7.67 -7.73
C LEU A 135 15.49 -7.13 -6.39
N MET A 136 14.61 -6.59 -5.55
CA MET A 136 14.97 -6.11 -4.21
C MET A 136 15.53 -7.24 -3.34
N GLN A 137 14.95 -8.44 -3.41
CA GLN A 137 15.46 -9.61 -2.68
C GLN A 137 16.89 -9.98 -3.11
N ASP A 138 17.21 -9.79 -4.38
CA ASP A 138 18.50 -10.09 -4.99
C ASP A 138 19.57 -9.04 -4.64
N VAL A 139 19.23 -7.74 -4.71
CA VAL A 139 20.24 -6.66 -4.58
C VAL A 139 20.32 -6.02 -3.19
N LEU A 140 19.28 -6.14 -2.37
CA LEU A 140 19.26 -5.55 -1.02
C LEU A 140 19.67 -6.57 0.05
N THR A 141 20.34 -6.05 1.09
CA THR A 141 20.60 -6.81 2.32
C THR A 141 19.49 -6.58 3.34
N ALA A 142 19.40 -7.46 4.34
CA ALA A 142 18.51 -7.26 5.49
C ALA A 142 18.80 -5.93 6.23
N ALA A 143 20.06 -5.46 6.23
CA ALA A 143 20.43 -4.18 6.84
C ALA A 143 19.88 -3.00 6.04
N ASP A 144 19.88 -3.08 4.71
CA ASP A 144 19.28 -2.08 3.83
C ASP A 144 17.78 -1.95 4.08
N TRP A 145 17.10 -3.09 4.13
CA TRP A 145 15.68 -3.15 4.43
C TRP A 145 15.35 -2.62 5.82
N ALA A 146 16.13 -3.00 6.83
CA ALA A 146 15.94 -2.50 8.21
C ALA A 146 16.17 -0.99 8.31
N ALA A 147 17.13 -0.43 7.58
CA ALA A 147 17.39 1.01 7.54
C ALA A 147 16.23 1.78 6.88
N PHE A 148 15.72 1.25 5.76
CA PHE A 148 14.57 1.81 5.05
C PHE A 148 13.30 1.77 5.90
N THR A 149 12.87 0.59 6.35
CA THR A 149 11.67 0.42 7.19
C THR A 149 11.80 1.16 8.52
N GLY A 150 13.01 1.24 9.10
CA GLY A 150 13.28 2.04 10.29
C GLY A 150 13.05 3.54 10.08
N ARG A 151 13.35 4.08 8.88
CA ARG A 151 13.07 5.47 8.53
C ARG A 151 11.57 5.72 8.41
N ILE A 152 10.84 4.84 7.70
CA ILE A 152 9.38 4.92 7.58
C ILE A 152 8.72 4.96 8.96
N ARG A 153 9.12 4.03 9.85
CA ARG A 153 8.59 3.96 11.22
C ARG A 153 8.83 5.24 12.01
N ARG A 154 9.99 5.89 11.86
CA ARG A 154 10.27 7.18 12.51
C ARG A 154 9.42 8.31 11.95
N THR A 155 9.27 8.38 10.63
CA THR A 155 8.46 9.42 9.97
C THR A 155 6.97 9.28 10.29
N GLN A 156 6.44 8.05 10.23
CA GLN A 156 5.02 7.77 10.48
C GLN A 156 4.65 7.85 11.97
N GLY A 157 5.56 7.43 12.85
CA GLY A 157 5.35 7.40 14.30
C GLY A 157 4.11 6.60 14.73
N LEU A 158 3.65 6.84 15.96
CA LEU A 158 2.48 6.15 16.50
C LEU A 158 1.18 6.56 15.81
N ARG A 159 1.07 7.81 15.34
CA ARG A 159 -0.13 8.31 14.68
C ARG A 159 -0.34 7.61 13.33
N GLY A 160 0.68 7.53 12.49
CA GLY A 160 0.61 6.80 11.22
C GLY A 160 0.32 5.32 11.45
N ALA A 161 1.06 4.68 12.37
CA ALA A 161 0.83 3.28 12.73
C ALA A 161 -0.61 2.99 13.21
N SER A 162 -1.22 3.92 13.94
CA SER A 162 -2.59 3.77 14.44
C SER A 162 -3.67 3.74 13.36
N VAL A 163 -3.34 4.19 12.15
CA VAL A 163 -4.23 4.11 10.98
C VAL A 163 -3.80 2.97 10.06
N PHE A 164 -2.50 2.85 9.77
CA PHE A 164 -1.94 1.84 8.87
C PHE A 164 -2.20 0.41 9.35
N VAL A 165 -1.85 0.08 10.59
CA VAL A 165 -1.97 -1.28 11.12
C VAL A 165 -3.41 -1.83 11.04
N PRO A 166 -4.44 -1.13 11.56
CA PRO A 166 -5.80 -1.63 11.46
C PRO A 166 -6.37 -1.61 10.04
N TRP A 167 -5.89 -0.72 9.15
CA TRP A 167 -6.25 -0.70 7.73
C TRP A 167 -5.73 -1.93 6.97
N ILE A 168 -4.49 -2.35 7.24
CA ILE A 168 -3.89 -3.54 6.63
C ILE A 168 -4.69 -4.79 7.00
N ILE A 169 -5.03 -4.96 8.27
CA ILE A 169 -5.68 -6.19 8.76
C ILE A 169 -7.20 -6.21 8.55
N ASP A 170 -7.79 -5.14 8.04
CA ASP A 170 -9.23 -5.07 7.78
C ASP A 170 -9.62 -6.00 6.62
N GLY A 171 -10.50 -6.97 6.87
CA GLY A 171 -10.88 -7.97 5.88
C GLY A 171 -9.77 -8.95 5.46
N ALA A 172 -8.58 -8.86 6.05
CA ALA A 172 -7.46 -9.75 5.74
C ALA A 172 -7.76 -11.19 6.20
N PRO A 173 -7.38 -12.22 5.43
CA PRO A 173 -7.51 -13.61 5.85
C PRO A 173 -6.87 -13.86 7.23
N PRO A 174 -7.41 -14.78 8.06
CA PRO A 174 -6.90 -15.00 9.42
C PRO A 174 -5.39 -15.31 9.48
N ALA A 175 -4.88 -16.05 8.48
CA ALA A 175 -3.46 -16.38 8.37
C ALA A 175 -2.60 -15.14 8.11
N ASP A 176 -2.97 -14.30 7.15
CA ASP A 176 -2.23 -13.08 6.82
C ASP A 176 -2.31 -12.03 7.93
N ARG A 177 -3.48 -11.91 8.57
CA ARG A 177 -3.65 -11.09 9.76
C ARG A 177 -2.70 -11.54 10.88
N ALA A 178 -2.60 -12.84 11.14
CA ALA A 178 -1.69 -13.38 12.15
C ALA A 178 -0.22 -13.14 11.78
N ARG A 179 0.14 -13.35 10.52
CA ARG A 179 1.50 -13.14 9.98
C ARG A 179 1.92 -11.67 10.12
N PHE A 180 1.12 -10.73 9.62
CA PHE A 180 1.40 -9.30 9.70
C PHE A 180 1.49 -8.81 11.14
N LEU A 181 0.51 -9.16 11.99
CA LEU A 181 0.56 -8.76 13.40
C LEU A 181 1.76 -9.38 14.13
N GLY A 182 2.14 -10.62 13.81
CA GLY A 182 3.29 -11.30 14.38
C GLY A 182 4.62 -10.59 14.10
N ALA A 183 4.74 -9.93 12.95
CA ALA A 183 5.91 -9.13 12.57
C ALA A 183 5.99 -7.77 13.31
N LEU A 184 4.90 -7.32 13.94
CA LEU A 184 4.89 -6.05 14.66
C LEU A 184 5.62 -6.14 16.02
N PRO A 185 6.31 -5.06 16.44
CA PRO A 185 6.85 -4.96 17.79
C PRO A 185 5.77 -5.21 18.86
N PRO A 186 6.08 -5.90 19.98
CA PRO A 186 5.08 -6.25 21.00
C PRO A 186 4.20 -5.09 21.50
N PRO A 187 4.74 -3.88 21.77
CA PRO A 187 3.90 -2.75 22.18
C PRO A 187 2.86 -2.34 21.14
N ALA A 188 3.21 -2.40 19.85
CA ALA A 188 2.30 -2.06 18.75
C ALA A 188 1.15 -3.07 18.65
N ARG A 189 1.42 -4.38 18.85
CA ARG A 189 0.38 -5.41 18.88
C ARG A 189 -0.66 -5.15 19.98
N ILE A 190 -0.20 -4.77 21.17
CA ILE A 190 -1.07 -4.46 22.31
C ILE A 190 -1.91 -3.21 22.03
N LEU A 191 -1.28 -2.12 21.55
CA LEU A 191 -2.00 -0.89 21.18
C LEU A 191 -3.02 -1.13 20.08
N ASN A 192 -2.69 -1.96 19.07
CA ASN A 192 -3.64 -2.32 18.03
C ASN A 192 -4.88 -2.99 18.63
N ARG A 193 -4.67 -4.07 19.41
CA ARG A 193 -5.74 -4.88 20.00
C ARG A 193 -6.64 -4.05 20.91
N LEU A 194 -6.05 -3.20 21.75
CA LEU A 194 -6.80 -2.48 22.78
C LEU A 194 -7.43 -1.18 22.27
N LEU A 195 -6.84 -0.52 21.26
CA LEU A 195 -7.18 0.85 20.92
C LEU A 195 -7.36 1.10 19.42
N TRP A 196 -6.37 0.78 18.59
CA TRP A 196 -6.36 1.23 17.19
C TRP A 196 -7.44 0.55 16.36
N GLU A 197 -7.59 -0.76 16.48
CA GLU A 197 -8.54 -1.53 15.68
C GLU A 197 -9.99 -1.12 15.98
N GLY A 198 -10.32 -0.94 17.26
CA GLY A 198 -11.65 -0.46 17.67
C GLY A 198 -11.93 0.97 17.19
N ARG A 199 -10.94 1.88 17.22
CA ARG A 199 -11.08 3.24 16.68
C ARG A 199 -11.25 3.24 15.16
N TYR A 200 -10.48 2.42 14.46
CA TYR A 200 -10.57 2.26 13.02
C TYR A 200 -11.96 1.76 12.60
N ARG A 201 -12.45 0.67 13.21
CA ARG A 201 -13.80 0.14 12.91
C ARG A 201 -14.91 1.16 13.15
N ARG A 202 -14.81 1.99 14.20
CA ARG A 202 -15.78 3.05 14.47
C ARG A 202 -15.85 4.14 13.40
N ARG A 203 -14.82 4.28 12.55
CA ARG A 203 -14.88 5.18 11.38
C ARG A 203 -15.85 4.67 10.32
N GLY A 204 -16.17 3.37 10.32
CA GLY A 204 -17.13 2.76 9.41
C GLY A 204 -16.78 3.00 7.94
N LEU A 205 -15.48 2.98 7.59
CA LEU A 205 -15.04 3.23 6.21
C LEU A 205 -15.80 2.27 5.27
N TRP A 206 -16.24 2.80 4.13
CA TRP A 206 -16.99 2.06 3.10
C TRP A 206 -18.42 1.62 3.46
N GLY A 207 -18.79 1.62 4.74
CA GLY A 207 -20.17 1.60 5.26
C GLY A 207 -21.15 0.68 4.51
N GLY A 208 -20.77 -0.60 4.37
CA GLY A 208 -21.52 -1.66 3.71
C GLY A 208 -20.81 -3.04 3.79
N ALA A 209 -20.01 -3.27 4.84
CA ALA A 209 -19.30 -4.53 5.09
C ALA A 209 -19.53 -4.98 6.54
#